data_AF-A0A7I8EBT7-F1
#
_entry.id   AF-A0A7I8EBT7-F1
#
_cell.length_a   1.000
_cell.length_b   1.000
_cell.length_c   1.000
_cell.angle_alpha   90.00
_cell.angle_beta   90.00
_cell.angle_gamma   90.00
#
_symmetry.space_group_name_H-M   'P 1'
#
loop_
_entity.id
_entity.type
_entity.pdbx_description
1 polymer ?
#
loop_
_entity_poly.entity_id
_entity_poly.type
_entity_poly.pdbx_seq_one_letter_code
_entity_poly.pdbx_strand_id
1 'polypeptide(L)'
;MHNGSLLLINRGWLAAGKALPPLPAVQPTVEMAAWPRFITLGPTPPEANRFQHVDPAAFARWANASLPVAYAYALNADGLIVDVPHAYLNADRHFAYMASWWGMTLAGALLWWRFRRGTR
;
A
#
# COMPACT_ATOMS: atom_id res chain seq x y z
N MET A 1 18.26 -21.73 -16.76
CA MET A 1 18.39 -20.80 -17.90
C MET A 1 17.65 -19.52 -17.52
N HIS A 2 18.37 -18.40 -17.39
CA HIS A 2 17.74 -17.09 -17.16
C HIS A 2 17.35 -16.51 -18.52
N ASN A 3 16.06 -16.29 -18.72
CA ASN A 3 15.42 -15.82 -19.95
C ASN A 3 15.56 -14.30 -20.21
N GLY A 4 16.38 -13.60 -19.42
CA GLY A 4 16.61 -12.14 -19.57
C GLY A 4 15.41 -11.26 -19.21
N SER A 5 14.28 -11.84 -18.81
CA SER A 5 13.06 -11.13 -18.45
C SER A 5 13.23 -10.32 -17.16
N LEU A 6 12.67 -9.11 -17.15
CA LEU A 6 12.75 -8.19 -16.02
C LEU A 6 11.56 -8.40 -15.07
N LEU A 7 11.84 -8.61 -13.78
CA LEU A 7 10.86 -8.76 -12.71
C LEU A 7 11.00 -7.59 -11.73
N LEU A 8 9.90 -6.93 -11.41
CA LEU A 8 9.89 -5.91 -10.36
C LEU A 8 9.59 -6.53 -9.00
N ILE A 9 10.43 -6.27 -8.01
CA ILE A 9 10.28 -6.82 -6.65
C ILE A 9 10.13 -5.67 -5.64
N ASN A 10 9.02 -5.64 -4.94
CA ASN A 10 8.84 -4.78 -3.77
C ASN A 10 9.58 -5.37 -2.57
N ARG A 11 10.59 -4.68 -2.06
CA ARG A 11 11.31 -5.10 -0.84
C ARG A 11 10.73 -4.50 0.45
N GLY A 12 9.73 -3.64 0.34
CA GLY A 12 9.18 -2.87 1.46
C GLY A 12 9.50 -1.38 1.36
N TRP A 13 9.10 -0.63 2.39
CA TRP A 13 9.37 0.80 2.52
C TRP A 13 10.62 1.11 3.34
N LEU A 14 11.26 2.22 2.97
CA LEU A 14 12.39 2.82 3.67
C LEU A 14 11.97 4.20 4.16
N ALA A 15 12.12 4.47 5.46
CA ALA A 15 11.81 5.77 6.03
C ALA A 15 12.72 6.87 5.44
N ALA A 16 12.17 8.07 5.29
CA ALA A 16 12.93 9.21 4.78
C ALA A 16 14.21 9.46 5.63
N GLY A 17 15.32 9.73 4.96
CA GLY A 17 16.62 9.97 5.60
C GLY A 17 17.38 8.71 6.04
N LYS A 18 16.82 7.51 5.83
CA LYS A 18 17.57 6.26 6.02
C LYS A 18 18.38 5.92 4.76
N ALA A 19 19.54 5.31 4.96
CA ALA A 19 20.37 4.80 3.87
C ALA A 19 19.67 3.66 3.15
N LEU A 20 19.90 3.55 1.84
CA LEU A 20 19.42 2.41 1.05
C LEU A 20 20.05 1.12 1.61
N PRO A 21 19.27 0.07 1.87
CA PRO A 21 19.83 -1.21 2.26
C PRO A 21 20.65 -1.78 1.09
N PRO A 22 21.68 -2.59 1.38
CA PRO A 22 22.45 -3.25 0.34
C PRO A 22 21.53 -4.14 -0.52
N LEU A 23 22.04 -4.45 -1.72
CA LEU A 23 21.42 -5.48 -2.54
C LEU A 23 21.47 -6.82 -1.78
N PRO A 24 20.39 -7.61 -1.84
CA PRO A 24 20.34 -8.87 -1.12
C PRO A 24 21.39 -9.83 -1.70
N ALA A 25 22.17 -10.45 -0.82
CA ALA A 25 23.21 -11.41 -1.22
C ALA A 25 22.62 -12.72 -1.80
N VAL A 26 21.38 -13.03 -1.43
CA VAL A 26 20.61 -14.18 -1.91
C VAL A 26 19.32 -13.67 -2.54
N GLN A 27 18.85 -14.33 -3.60
CA GLN A 27 17.58 -13.98 -4.21
C GLN A 27 16.45 -14.10 -3.16
N PRO A 28 15.64 -13.05 -2.96
CA PRO A 28 14.58 -13.09 -1.95
C PRO A 28 13.52 -14.12 -2.34
N THR A 29 12.95 -14.80 -1.36
CA THR A 29 11.67 -15.49 -1.56
C THR A 29 10.63 -14.43 -1.90
N VAL A 30 9.91 -14.64 -2.99
CA VAL A 30 8.92 -13.67 -3.48
C VAL A 30 7.53 -14.29 -3.62
N GLU A 31 6.52 -13.44 -3.46
CA GLU A 31 5.12 -13.76 -3.74
C GLU A 31 4.62 -12.88 -4.90
N MET A 32 4.01 -13.50 -5.90
CA MET A 32 3.55 -12.81 -7.10
C MET A 32 2.34 -11.93 -6.80
N ALA A 33 2.35 -10.72 -7.35
CA ALA A 33 1.24 -9.78 -7.23
C ALA A 33 0.52 -9.64 -8.58
N ALA A 34 -0.81 -9.66 -8.54
CA ALA A 34 -1.62 -9.35 -9.70
C ALA A 34 -1.63 -7.84 -10.00
N TRP A 35 -1.83 -7.47 -11.26
CA TRP A 35 -2.09 -6.10 -11.71
C TRP A 35 -3.58 -5.90 -12.02
N PRO A 36 -4.13 -4.67 -11.91
CA PRO A 36 -3.53 -3.44 -11.36
C PRO A 36 -3.57 -3.41 -9.83
N ARG A 37 -2.60 -2.72 -9.19
CA ARG A 37 -2.41 -2.72 -7.72
C ARG A 37 -2.85 -1.42 -7.04
N PHE A 38 -3.26 -0.43 -7.82
CA PHE A 38 -3.59 0.90 -7.35
C PHE A 38 -4.56 1.56 -8.32
N ILE A 39 -5.23 2.60 -7.84
CA ILE A 39 -6.08 3.49 -8.63
C ILE A 39 -5.41 4.86 -8.62
N THR A 40 -5.38 5.52 -9.76
CA THR A 40 -4.83 6.87 -9.91
C THR A 40 -5.98 7.87 -9.97
N LEU A 41 -5.87 8.94 -9.18
CA LEU A 41 -6.86 10.02 -9.17
C LEU A 41 -6.48 11.18 -10.12
N GLY A 42 -5.28 11.11 -10.71
CA GLY A 42 -4.73 12.10 -11.63
C GLY A 42 -3.33 11.70 -12.10
N PRO A 43 -2.68 12.52 -12.94
CA PRO A 43 -1.29 12.29 -13.36
C PRO A 43 -0.33 12.40 -12.16
N THR A 44 0.51 11.39 -11.97
CA THR A 44 1.52 11.37 -10.89
C THR A 44 2.90 11.03 -11.46
N PRO A 45 3.62 12.03 -12.01
CA PRO A 45 4.95 11.80 -12.55
C PRO A 45 5.92 11.35 -11.44
N PRO A 46 6.92 10.53 -11.75
CA PRO A 46 7.96 10.16 -10.79
C PRO A 46 8.83 11.37 -10.40
N GLU A 47 9.23 11.41 -9.14
CA GLU A 47 10.20 12.38 -8.61
C GLU A 47 11.56 11.70 -8.47
N ALA A 48 12.46 11.94 -9.44
CA ALA A 48 13.73 11.21 -9.55
C ALA A 48 13.52 9.68 -9.57
N ASN A 49 13.89 8.96 -8.52
CA ASN A 49 13.70 7.51 -8.38
C ASN A 49 12.48 7.15 -7.49
N ARG A 50 11.65 8.12 -7.12
CA ARG A 50 10.48 7.93 -6.26
C ARG A 50 9.22 7.90 -7.11
N PHE A 51 8.48 6.80 -6.99
CA PHE A 51 7.22 6.58 -7.68
C PHE A 51 6.11 6.53 -6.64
N GLN A 52 5.03 7.30 -6.83
CA GLN A 52 3.84 7.16 -5.99
C GLN A 52 3.17 5.80 -6.21
N HIS A 53 3.18 5.33 -7.46
CA HIS A 53 2.80 3.99 -7.83
C HIS A 53 3.74 3.49 -8.92
N VAL A 54 4.10 2.21 -8.86
CA VAL A 54 4.94 1.58 -9.88
C VAL A 54 4.02 0.95 -10.91
N ASP A 55 4.01 1.49 -12.13
CA ASP A 55 3.40 0.93 -13.35
C ASP A 55 4.52 0.37 -14.25
N PRO A 56 4.36 -0.80 -14.92
CA PRO A 56 5.45 -1.39 -15.70
C PRO A 56 5.91 -0.48 -16.84
N ALA A 57 4.97 0.20 -17.50
CA ALA A 57 5.29 1.09 -18.61
C ALA A 57 5.94 2.40 -18.14
N ALA A 58 5.47 2.98 -17.03
CA ALA A 58 6.11 4.12 -16.38
C ALA A 58 7.55 3.79 -15.95
N PHE A 59 7.76 2.63 -15.33
CA PHE A 59 9.09 2.17 -14.93
C PHE A 59 10.01 1.96 -16.15
N ALA A 60 9.54 1.24 -17.17
CA ALA A 60 10.34 0.95 -18.36
C ALA A 60 10.83 2.23 -19.06
N ARG A 61 9.95 3.24 -19.17
CA ARG A 61 10.30 4.55 -19.71
C ARG A 61 11.34 5.28 -18.85
N TRP A 62 11.16 5.28 -17.54
CA TRP A 62 12.10 5.94 -16.62
C TRP A 62 13.48 5.26 -16.61
N ALA A 63 13.53 3.94 -16.56
CA ALA A 63 14.75 3.15 -16.48
C ALA A 63 15.45 2.97 -17.85
N ASN A 64 14.83 3.42 -18.94
CA ASN A 64 15.22 3.09 -20.31
C ASN A 64 15.46 1.57 -20.50
N ALA A 65 14.52 0.76 -20.02
CA ALA A 65 14.62 -0.69 -19.94
C ALA A 65 13.45 -1.39 -20.64
N SER A 66 13.57 -2.70 -20.85
CA SER A 66 12.48 -3.55 -21.33
C SER A 66 11.30 -3.57 -20.35
N LEU A 67 10.09 -3.78 -20.87
CA LEU A 67 8.87 -3.87 -20.05
C LEU A 67 8.99 -5.02 -19.03
N PRO A 68 8.80 -4.77 -17.72
CA PRO A 68 8.74 -5.83 -16.73
C PRO A 68 7.62 -6.82 -17.04
N VAL A 69 7.90 -8.12 -16.93
CA VAL A 69 6.91 -9.17 -17.21
C VAL A 69 5.97 -9.41 -16.03
N ALA A 70 6.39 -9.07 -14.81
CA ALA A 70 5.59 -9.26 -13.62
C ALA A 70 6.04 -8.39 -12.44
N TYR A 71 5.29 -8.48 -11.35
CA TYR A 71 5.59 -7.85 -10.07
C TYR A 71 5.47 -8.85 -8.94
N ALA A 72 6.34 -8.75 -7.95
CA ALA A 72 6.31 -9.59 -6.76
C ALA A 72 6.65 -8.80 -5.48
N TYR A 73 6.27 -9.32 -4.32
CA TYR A 73 6.69 -8.82 -3.01
C TYR A 73 7.76 -9.74 -2.44
N ALA A 74 8.81 -9.19 -1.84
CA ALA A 74 9.75 -9.97 -1.06
C ALA A 74 9.13 -10.39 0.28
N LEU A 75 9.24 -11.67 0.61
CA LEU A 75 8.71 -12.24 1.86
C LEU A 75 9.69 -12.14 3.03
N ASN A 76 10.98 -12.03 2.72
CA ASN A 76 12.05 -11.87 3.70
C ASN A 76 12.61 -10.47 3.59
N ALA A 77 12.61 -9.75 4.71
CA ALA A 77 12.93 -8.34 4.71
C ALA A 77 14.28 -8.08 5.39
N ASP A 78 15.24 -7.63 4.59
CA ASP A 78 16.58 -7.18 5.02
C ASP A 78 16.49 -5.85 5.80
N GLY A 79 15.79 -5.85 6.93
CA GLY A 79 15.54 -4.65 7.74
C GLY A 79 14.56 -3.63 7.12
N LEU A 80 13.91 -3.98 6.01
CA LEU A 80 12.79 -3.23 5.46
C LEU A 80 11.48 -3.75 6.05
N ILE A 81 10.46 -2.90 6.10
CA ILE A 81 9.13 -3.33 6.56
C ILE A 81 8.29 -3.60 5.31
N VAL A 82 7.68 -4.78 5.25
CA VAL A 82 6.80 -5.18 4.15
C VAL A 82 5.37 -4.92 4.60
N ASP A 83 4.82 -3.78 4.20
CA ASP A 83 3.40 -3.47 4.42
C ASP A 83 2.60 -3.93 3.19
N VAL A 84 2.53 -5.24 3.00
CA VAL A 84 1.61 -5.82 2.02
C VAL A 84 0.30 -6.00 2.74
N PRO A 85 -0.78 -5.31 2.34
CA PRO A 85 -2.10 -5.61 2.85
C PRO A 85 -2.42 -7.03 2.37
N HIS A 86 -2.21 -8.00 3.25
CA HIS A 86 -2.95 -9.25 3.12
C HIS A 86 -4.42 -8.84 3.04
N ALA A 87 -5.22 -9.59 2.29
CA ALA A 87 -6.67 -9.42 2.23
C ALA A 87 -7.33 -9.81 3.57
N TYR A 88 -6.77 -9.36 4.70
CA TYR A 88 -7.46 -9.29 5.95
C TYR A 88 -8.42 -8.11 5.86
N LEU A 89 -9.63 -8.43 5.43
CA LEU A 89 -10.84 -7.91 6.05
C LEU A 89 -10.72 -8.18 7.56
N ASN A 90 -9.86 -7.44 8.27
CA ASN A 90 -9.74 -7.55 9.72
C ASN A 90 -11.08 -7.08 10.26
N ALA A 91 -11.93 -8.05 10.63
CA ALA A 91 -13.26 -7.81 11.14
C ALA A 91 -13.22 -6.74 12.23
N ASP A 92 -12.18 -6.77 13.08
CA ASP A 92 -11.91 -5.80 14.13
C ASP A 92 -11.86 -4.35 13.65
N ARG A 93 -11.23 -4.07 12.49
CA ARG A 93 -11.19 -2.72 11.91
C ARG A 93 -12.58 -2.27 11.49
N HIS A 94 -13.36 -3.19 10.91
CA HIS A 94 -14.75 -2.91 10.52
C HIS A 94 -15.67 -2.76 11.74
N PHE A 95 -15.44 -3.52 12.81
CA PHE A 95 -16.15 -3.39 14.09
C PHE A 95 -15.86 -2.07 14.78
N ALA A 96 -14.58 -1.66 14.87
CA ALA A 96 -14.20 -0.38 15.45
C ALA A 96 -14.81 0.80 14.68
N TYR A 97 -14.81 0.72 13.34
CA TYR A 97 -15.46 1.71 12.49
C TYR A 97 -16.97 1.74 12.73
N MET A 98 -17.64 0.58 12.69
CA MET A 98 -19.07 0.45 12.97
C MET A 98 -19.44 1.01 14.36
N ALA A 99 -18.68 0.66 15.40
CA ALA A 99 -18.89 1.13 16.77
C ALA A 99 -18.78 2.66 16.86
N SER A 100 -17.82 3.26 16.14
CA SER A 100 -17.67 4.71 16.07
C SER A 100 -18.90 5.38 15.43
N TRP A 101 -19.42 4.83 14.33
CA TRP A 101 -20.62 5.34 13.67
C TRP A 101 -21.86 5.27 14.56
N TRP A 102 -22.11 4.14 15.22
CA TRP A 102 -23.23 3.99 16.14
C TRP A 102 -23.06 4.84 17.40
N GLY A 103 -21.85 4.96 17.92
CA GLY A 103 -21.53 5.84 19.05
C GLY A 103 -21.88 7.30 18.76
N MET A 104 -21.48 7.82 17.59
CA MET A 104 -21.84 9.18 17.17
C MET A 104 -23.34 9.35 16.98
N THR A 105 -24.01 8.36 16.39
CA THR A 105 -25.47 8.39 16.16
C THR A 105 -26.23 8.41 17.49
N LEU A 106 -25.83 7.57 18.44
CA LEU A 106 -26.43 7.50 19.77
C LEU A 106 -26.19 8.81 20.56
N ALA A 107 -24.97 9.35 20.53
CA ALA A 107 -24.66 10.62 21.16
C ALA A 107 -25.53 11.75 20.59
N GLY A 108 -25.68 11.82 19.26
CA GLY A 108 -26.56 12.77 18.59
C GLY A 108 -28.02 12.61 19.01
N ALA A 109 -28.53 11.38 19.06
CA ALA A 109 -29.91 11.09 19.48
C ALA A 109 -30.17 11.50 20.94
N LEU A 110 -29.21 11.23 21.85
CA LEU A 110 -29.31 11.62 23.27
C LEU A 110 -29.30 13.14 23.44
N LEU A 111 -28.41 13.84 22.74
CA LEU A 111 -28.35 15.31 22.75
C LEU A 111 -29.63 15.92 22.21
N TRP A 112 -30.15 15.39 21.10
CA TRP A 112 -31.44 15.83 20.52
C TRP A 112 -32.61 15.63 21.47
N TRP A 113 -32.67 14.47 22.13
CA TRP A 113 -33.71 14.17 23.11
C TRP A 113 -33.64 15.08 24.34
N ARG A 114 -32.43 15.38 24.82
CA ARG A 114 -32.21 16.34 25.91
C ARG A 114 -32.63 17.74 25.49
N PHE A 115 -32.26 18.19 24.29
CA PHE A 115 -32.65 19.49 23.75
C PHE A 115 -34.19 19.63 23.72
N ARG A 116 -34.91 18.66 23.13
CA ARG A 116 -36.38 18.70 23.05
C ARG A 116 -37.08 18.75 24.41
N ARG A 117 -36.48 18.21 25.48
CA ARG A 117 -37.04 18.24 26.83
C ARG A 117 -36.73 19.53 27.59
N GLY A 118 -35.66 20.24 27.24
CA GLY A 118 -35.32 21.54 27.84
C GLY A 118 -35.99 22.73 27.15
N THR A 119 -36.45 22.57 25.91
CA THR A 119 -37.21 23.58 25.16
C THR A 119 -38.74 23.43 25.27
N ARG A 120 -39.22 22.53 26.13
CA ARG A 120 -40.62 22.41 26.54
C ARG A 120 -40.75 22.94 27.96
#